data_AF-A0A8D7AW11-F1
#
_entry.id   AF-A0A8D7AW11-F1
#
_cell.length_a   1.000
_cell.length_b   1.000
_cell.length_c   1.000
_cell.angle_alpha   90.00
_cell.angle_beta   90.00
_cell.angle_gamma   90.00
#
_symmetry.space_group_name_H-M   'P 1'
#
loop_
_entity.id
_entity.type
_entity.pdbx_description
1 polymer ?
#
loop_
_entity_poly.entity_id
_entity_poly.type
_entity_poly.pdbx_seq_one_letter_code
_entity_poly.pdbx_strand_id
1 'polypeptide(L)'
;MTFLDRISSQKLAETESVRSIRFQPRSISERIARKFTIQKKKGGNRDPYQELEIAYVAQISLAWEALNWNYVCFQQRKANGDGERFYCTARIAQRFQQFQVLLQRFIENEPYQRDRRPQVFARTRISSPKLLQVPEFQEADEDGENIISPTEFSSILEDAIRTFMNFLKADKKNPRQILKSFVKTTSSSMKMGLKGLLRRRRCWNKKWVQGEEEEMDILMGLIDMKIVSRTLRMGEISQEQLQWCEEKMTKVGALEWKSSKRVLPASFFPLN
;
A
#
# COMPACT_ATOMS: atom_id res chain seq x y z
N MET A 1 -54.69 2.49 20.41
CA MET A 1 -53.27 2.91 20.30
C MET A 1 -52.48 1.72 19.81
N THR A 2 -52.33 1.66 18.50
CA THR A 2 -52.08 0.45 17.71
C THR A 2 -50.59 0.23 17.45
N PHE A 3 -50.21 -1.04 17.42
CA PHE A 3 -48.89 -1.62 17.13
C PHE A 3 -48.15 -1.01 15.90
N LEU A 4 -48.90 -0.33 15.03
CA LEU A 4 -48.41 0.31 13.80
C LEU A 4 -47.54 1.55 14.06
N ASP A 5 -47.80 2.33 15.12
CA ASP A 5 -46.98 3.52 15.42
C ASP A 5 -45.56 3.15 15.86
N ARG A 6 -45.42 2.04 16.59
CA ARG A 6 -44.12 1.54 17.07
C ARG A 6 -43.23 1.06 15.90
N ILE A 7 -43.85 0.46 14.87
CA ILE A 7 -43.15 0.05 13.64
C ILE A 7 -42.74 1.27 12.81
N SER A 8 -43.56 2.32 12.78
CA SER A 8 -43.24 3.56 12.06
C SER A 8 -42.03 4.28 12.67
N SER A 9 -41.96 4.38 14.00
CA SER A 9 -40.80 4.99 14.69
C SER A 9 -39.52 4.16 14.52
N GLN A 10 -39.62 2.83 14.55
CA GLN A 10 -38.48 1.93 14.37
C GLN A 10 -37.96 1.94 12.92
N LYS A 11 -38.85 1.98 11.93
CA LYS A 11 -38.49 2.12 10.51
C LYS A 11 -37.86 3.47 10.20
N LEU A 12 -38.31 4.55 10.83
CA LEU A 12 -37.71 5.88 10.67
C LEU A 12 -36.29 5.92 11.29
N ALA A 13 -36.10 5.36 12.49
CA ALA A 13 -34.78 5.25 13.11
C ALA A 13 -33.80 4.35 12.30
N GLU A 14 -34.30 3.27 11.68
CA GLU A 14 -33.51 2.44 10.76
C GLU A 14 -33.10 3.21 9.50
N THR A 15 -33.98 4.03 8.92
CA THR A 15 -33.63 4.85 7.75
C THR A 15 -32.68 6.01 8.06
N GLU A 16 -32.72 6.55 9.28
CA GLU A 16 -31.73 7.54 9.75
C GLU A 16 -30.37 6.89 10.05
N SER A 17 -30.35 5.67 10.61
CA SER A 17 -29.14 4.85 10.76
C SER A 17 -28.49 4.56 9.40
N VAL A 18 -29.29 4.25 8.36
CA VAL A 18 -28.80 4.07 6.98
C VAL A 18 -28.31 5.37 6.33
N ARG A 19 -28.87 6.53 6.69
CA ARG A 19 -28.31 7.84 6.27
C ARG A 19 -27.03 8.19 7.02
N SER A 20 -26.89 7.78 8.29
CA SER A 20 -25.65 7.92 9.06
C SER A 20 -24.52 7.02 8.50
N ILE A 21 -24.88 5.85 7.95
CA ILE A 21 -23.94 4.96 7.24
C ILE A 21 -23.38 5.60 5.95
N ARG A 22 -24.06 6.58 5.34
CA ARG A 22 -23.52 7.33 4.19
C ARG A 22 -22.36 8.27 4.53
N PHE A 23 -22.01 8.45 5.81
CA PHE A 23 -20.97 9.41 6.23
C PHE A 23 -19.82 8.84 7.08
N GLN A 24 -19.64 7.50 7.15
CA GLN A 24 -18.44 6.93 7.78
C GLN A 24 -17.79 5.87 6.88
N PRO A 25 -16.62 6.12 6.27
CA PRO A 25 -15.90 5.09 5.53
C PRO A 25 -15.34 4.07 6.52
N ARG A 26 -15.92 2.86 6.54
CA ARG A 26 -15.59 1.83 7.54
C ARG A 26 -14.36 0.98 7.18
N SER A 27 -13.64 1.29 6.11
CA SER A 27 -12.35 0.66 5.83
C SER A 27 -11.29 1.66 5.35
N ILE A 28 -10.02 1.37 5.64
CA ILE A 28 -8.86 2.10 5.11
C ILE A 28 -8.91 2.12 3.58
N SER A 29 -9.35 1.02 2.95
CA SER A 29 -9.57 0.92 1.52
C SER A 29 -10.63 1.90 1.01
N GLU A 30 -11.72 2.13 1.74
CA GLU A 30 -12.75 3.11 1.36
C GLU A 30 -12.26 4.55 1.55
N ARG A 31 -11.49 4.83 2.60
CA ARG A 31 -10.85 6.15 2.81
C ARG A 31 -9.89 6.49 1.67
N ILE A 32 -9.10 5.52 1.22
CA ILE A 32 -8.13 5.70 0.13
C ILE A 32 -8.83 5.75 -1.22
N ALA A 33 -9.81 4.88 -1.47
CA ALA A 33 -10.63 4.95 -2.67
C ALA A 33 -11.27 6.34 -2.81
N ARG A 34 -11.77 6.93 -1.71
CA ARG A 34 -12.27 8.31 -1.68
C ARG A 34 -11.19 9.34 -2.04
N LYS A 35 -10.00 9.24 -1.42
CA LYS A 35 -8.86 10.14 -1.73
C LYS A 35 -8.40 10.06 -3.19
N PHE A 36 -8.57 8.90 -3.83
CA PHE A 36 -8.20 8.69 -5.24
C PHE A 36 -9.37 8.83 -6.24
N THR A 37 -10.62 8.94 -5.78
CA THR A 37 -11.75 9.31 -6.64
C THR A 37 -11.71 10.80 -6.97
N ILE A 38 -11.33 11.14 -8.20
CA ILE A 38 -11.49 12.49 -8.71
C ILE A 38 -12.95 12.70 -9.08
N GLN A 39 -13.62 13.70 -8.49
CA GLN A 39 -14.97 14.09 -8.93
C GLN A 39 -14.97 14.31 -10.45
N LYS A 40 -15.89 13.64 -11.16
CA LYS A 40 -16.12 13.88 -12.60
C LYS A 40 -16.55 15.33 -12.74
N LYS A 41 -15.69 16.20 -13.29
CA LYS A 41 -16.16 17.48 -13.82
C LYS A 41 -17.12 17.15 -14.96
N LYS A 42 -18.41 17.49 -14.80
CA LYS A 42 -19.39 17.42 -15.88
C LYS A 42 -18.86 18.27 -17.05
N GLY A 43 -18.54 17.64 -18.18
CA GLY A 43 -18.27 18.34 -19.45
C GLY A 43 -16.82 18.48 -19.93
N GLY A 44 -15.82 17.86 -19.27
CA GLY A 44 -14.43 17.89 -19.75
C GLY A 44 -14.06 16.63 -20.53
N ASN A 45 -13.59 16.77 -21.78
CA ASN A 45 -12.96 15.70 -22.56
C ASN A 45 -11.62 15.30 -21.90
N ARG A 46 -11.67 14.45 -20.87
CA ARG A 46 -10.47 13.94 -20.20
C ARG A 46 -9.78 12.93 -21.11
N ASP A 47 -8.45 13.00 -21.18
CA ASP A 47 -7.65 12.00 -21.88
C ASP A 47 -7.95 10.61 -21.27
N PRO A 48 -8.45 9.63 -22.04
CA PRO A 48 -8.72 8.29 -21.54
C PRO A 48 -7.51 7.64 -20.86
N TYR A 49 -6.30 7.99 -21.30
CA TYR A 49 -5.06 7.52 -20.67
C TYR A 49 -4.93 8.01 -19.22
N GLN A 50 -5.35 9.24 -18.95
CA GLN A 50 -5.27 9.85 -17.63
C GLN A 50 -6.19 9.15 -16.63
N GLU A 51 -7.39 8.75 -17.06
CA GLU A 51 -8.30 7.95 -16.23
C GLU A 51 -7.71 6.59 -15.88
N LEU A 52 -7.09 5.92 -16.88
CA LEU A 52 -6.37 4.66 -16.66
C LEU A 52 -5.17 4.83 -15.72
N GLU A 53 -4.44 5.93 -15.85
CA GLU A 53 -3.33 6.27 -14.96
C GLU A 53 -3.80 6.47 -13.52
N ILE A 54 -4.88 7.24 -13.30
CA ILE A 54 -5.45 7.45 -11.96
C ILE A 54 -5.92 6.12 -11.37
N ALA A 55 -6.64 5.31 -12.12
CA ALA A 55 -7.13 4.01 -11.66
C ALA A 55 -5.98 3.05 -11.29
N TYR A 56 -4.92 3.01 -12.11
CA TYR A 56 -3.73 2.23 -11.83
C TYR A 56 -3.03 2.69 -10.55
N VAL A 57 -2.82 4.00 -10.38
CA VAL A 57 -2.16 4.56 -9.18
C VAL A 57 -2.99 4.34 -7.91
N ALA A 58 -4.32 4.48 -8.02
CA ALA A 58 -5.23 4.15 -6.94
C ALA A 58 -5.10 2.68 -6.54
N GLN A 59 -5.08 1.77 -7.52
CA GLN A 59 -5.01 0.34 -7.25
C GLN A 59 -3.68 -0.08 -6.62
N ILE A 60 -2.53 0.43 -7.08
CA ILE A 60 -1.24 0.12 -6.42
C ILE A 60 -1.20 0.67 -5.00
N SER A 61 -1.82 1.83 -4.74
CA SER A 61 -1.87 2.43 -3.41
C SER A 61 -2.75 1.61 -2.47
N LEU A 62 -3.92 1.16 -2.94
CA LEU A 62 -4.82 0.28 -2.19
C LEU A 62 -4.19 -1.09 -1.90
N ALA A 63 -3.56 -1.69 -2.91
CA ALA A 63 -2.86 -2.96 -2.75
C ALA A 63 -1.76 -2.84 -1.68
N TRP A 64 -0.99 -1.76 -1.72
CA TRP A 64 0.05 -1.55 -0.73
C TRP A 64 -0.50 -1.45 0.69
N GLU A 65 -1.58 -0.71 0.89
CA GLU A 65 -2.12 -0.47 2.22
C GLU A 65 -2.73 -1.73 2.81
N ALA A 66 -3.35 -2.57 1.96
CA ALA A 66 -3.81 -3.90 2.36
C ALA A 66 -2.63 -4.83 2.74
N LEU A 67 -1.55 -4.86 1.94
CA LEU A 67 -0.34 -5.65 2.23
C LEU A 67 0.33 -5.20 3.54
N ASN A 68 0.55 -3.90 3.68
CA ASN A 68 1.13 -3.27 4.86
C ASN A 68 0.29 -3.58 6.10
N TRP A 69 -1.04 -3.43 6.01
CA TRP A 69 -1.95 -3.76 7.10
C TRP A 69 -1.87 -5.23 7.50
N ASN A 70 -1.96 -6.15 6.53
CA ASN A 70 -1.87 -7.59 6.81
C ASN A 70 -0.55 -7.95 7.51
N TYR A 71 0.58 -7.38 7.08
CA TYR A 71 1.87 -7.61 7.71
C TYR A 71 1.95 -7.04 9.13
N VAL A 72 1.56 -5.79 9.34
CA VAL A 72 1.59 -5.15 10.67
C VAL A 72 0.67 -5.87 11.65
N CYS A 73 -0.56 -6.21 11.23
CA CYS A 73 -1.50 -6.95 12.06
C CYS A 73 -0.98 -8.35 12.41
N PHE A 74 -0.37 -9.04 11.44
CA PHE A 74 0.22 -10.36 11.68
C PHE A 74 1.37 -10.29 12.68
N GLN A 75 2.30 -9.32 12.52
CA GLN A 75 3.42 -9.15 13.45
C GLN A 75 2.96 -8.76 14.86
N GLN A 76 1.96 -7.87 14.99
CA GLN A 76 1.39 -7.50 16.30
C GLN A 76 0.80 -8.71 17.02
N ARG A 77 0.07 -9.57 16.31
CA ARG A 77 -0.50 -10.80 16.87
C ARG A 77 0.58 -11.80 17.30
N LYS A 78 1.62 -11.96 16.47
CA LYS A 78 2.79 -12.80 16.79
C LYS A 78 3.49 -12.33 18.07
N ALA A 79 3.64 -11.02 18.25
CA ALA A 79 4.26 -10.43 19.44
C ALA A 79 3.43 -10.60 20.73
N ASN A 80 2.10 -10.67 20.62
CA ASN A 80 1.19 -10.79 21.77
C ASN A 80 1.11 -12.21 22.37
N GLY A 81 1.83 -13.19 21.83
CA GLY A 81 1.94 -14.54 22.41
C GLY A 81 0.73 -15.46 22.19
N ASP A 82 -0.24 -15.06 21.36
CA ASP A 82 -1.42 -15.86 21.01
C ASP A 82 -1.11 -16.92 19.93
N GLY A 83 0.10 -17.50 20.01
CA GLY A 83 0.70 -18.37 19.00
C GLY A 83 -0.04 -19.70 18.80
N GLU A 84 -0.89 -20.10 19.75
CA GLU A 84 -1.71 -21.32 19.68
C GLU A 84 -3.10 -21.12 19.04
N ARG A 85 -3.57 -19.88 18.83
CA ARG A 85 -4.88 -19.62 18.20
C ARG A 85 -4.82 -19.04 16.79
N PHE A 86 -3.66 -18.55 16.35
CA PHE A 86 -3.51 -17.92 15.03
C PHE A 86 -2.89 -18.86 14.00
N TYR A 87 -3.65 -19.89 13.66
CA TYR A 87 -3.33 -20.74 12.52
C TYR A 87 -3.79 -20.08 11.24
N CYS A 88 -2.85 -19.89 10.31
CA CYS A 88 -3.19 -19.48 8.95
C CYS A 88 -3.59 -20.72 8.18
N THR A 89 -4.77 -20.69 7.59
CA THR A 89 -5.21 -21.78 6.74
C THR A 89 -4.37 -21.84 5.48
N ALA A 90 -4.05 -23.04 5.00
CA ALA A 90 -3.34 -23.24 3.73
C ALA A 90 -4.01 -22.48 2.57
N ARG A 91 -5.33 -22.31 2.61
CA ARG A 91 -6.09 -21.48 1.68
C ARG A 91 -5.66 -20.01 1.64
N ILE A 92 -5.34 -19.41 2.79
CA ILE A 92 -4.91 -17.99 2.85
C ILE A 92 -3.51 -17.86 2.29
N ALA A 93 -2.58 -18.73 2.70
CA ALA A 93 -1.24 -18.79 2.14
C ALA A 93 -1.26 -18.96 0.62
N GLN A 94 -2.09 -19.88 0.11
CA GLN A 94 -2.27 -20.10 -1.31
C GLN A 94 -2.77 -18.84 -2.03
N ARG A 95 -3.68 -18.07 -1.43
CA ARG A 95 -4.14 -16.78 -2.01
C ARG A 95 -3.01 -15.75 -2.09
N PHE A 96 -2.12 -15.68 -1.10
CA PHE A 96 -0.94 -14.80 -1.17
C PHE A 96 0.08 -15.27 -2.22
N GLN A 97 0.29 -16.57 -2.35
CA GLN A 97 1.12 -17.13 -3.42
C GLN A 97 0.52 -16.83 -4.81
N GLN A 98 -0.80 -16.96 -4.98
CA GLN A 98 -1.49 -16.56 -6.21
C GLN A 98 -1.30 -15.07 -6.52
N PHE A 99 -1.40 -14.22 -5.50
CA PHE A 99 -1.12 -12.79 -5.65
C PHE A 99 0.31 -12.55 -6.15
N GLN A 100 1.31 -13.22 -5.57
CA GLN A 100 2.71 -13.13 -6.02
C GLN A 100 2.87 -13.56 -7.49
N VAL A 101 2.31 -14.71 -7.87
CA VAL A 101 2.37 -15.23 -9.23
C VAL A 101 1.76 -14.26 -10.23
N LEU A 102 0.63 -13.61 -9.90
CA LEU A 102 0.01 -12.62 -10.78
C LEU A 102 0.91 -11.40 -10.99
N LEU A 103 1.61 -10.93 -9.94
CA LEU A 103 2.56 -9.84 -10.07
C LEU A 103 3.79 -10.22 -10.90
N GLN A 104 4.37 -11.38 -10.65
CA GLN A 104 5.53 -11.89 -11.39
C GLN A 104 5.20 -12.05 -12.88
N ARG A 105 4.07 -12.70 -13.20
CA ARG A 105 3.59 -12.81 -14.58
C ARG A 105 3.39 -11.45 -15.24
N PHE A 106 2.87 -10.46 -14.52
CA PHE A 106 2.75 -9.11 -15.08
C PHE A 106 4.12 -8.51 -15.40
N ILE A 107 5.09 -8.61 -14.47
CA ILE A 107 6.45 -8.09 -14.63
C ILE A 107 7.16 -8.75 -15.82
N GLU A 108 6.99 -10.06 -16.00
CA GLU A 108 7.60 -10.82 -17.08
C GLU A 108 6.97 -10.49 -18.43
N ASN A 109 5.65 -10.31 -18.49
CA ASN A 109 4.93 -10.12 -19.75
C ASN A 109 4.89 -8.66 -20.22
N GLU A 110 4.88 -7.70 -19.31
CA GLU A 110 4.76 -6.27 -19.64
C GLU A 110 5.84 -5.77 -20.63
N PRO A 111 7.14 -6.15 -20.55
CA PRO A 111 8.16 -5.71 -21.51
C PRO A 111 7.89 -6.10 -22.97
N TYR A 112 7.07 -7.12 -23.21
CA TYR A 112 6.68 -7.56 -24.56
C TYR A 112 5.43 -6.83 -25.09
N GLN A 113 4.83 -5.96 -24.27
CA GLN A 113 3.67 -5.16 -24.63
C GLN A 113 4.12 -3.80 -25.19
N ARG A 114 3.43 -3.32 -26.23
CA ARG A 114 3.74 -2.02 -26.88
C ARG A 114 3.11 -0.83 -26.16
N ASP A 115 2.08 -1.07 -25.36
CA ASP A 115 1.28 -0.03 -24.70
C ASP A 115 1.96 0.49 -23.41
N ARG A 116 1.49 1.63 -22.91
CA ARG A 116 1.98 2.17 -21.64
C ARG A 116 1.46 1.33 -20.47
N ARG A 117 2.24 1.24 -19.38
CA ARG A 117 1.93 0.42 -18.20
C ARG A 117 0.48 0.52 -17.70
N PRO A 118 -0.15 1.70 -17.54
CA PRO A 118 -1.56 1.77 -17.10
C PRO A 118 -2.55 1.10 -18.08
N GLN A 119 -2.30 1.19 -19.39
CA GLN A 119 -3.11 0.53 -20.42
C GLN A 119 -2.89 -0.98 -20.40
N VAL A 120 -1.63 -1.42 -20.34
CA VAL A 120 -1.28 -2.84 -20.19
C VAL A 120 -1.96 -3.40 -18.94
N PHE A 121 -1.85 -2.69 -17.81
CA PHE A 121 -2.50 -3.07 -16.56
C PHE A 121 -4.02 -3.22 -16.69
N ALA A 122 -4.69 -2.24 -17.29
CA ALA A 122 -6.14 -2.27 -17.47
C ALA A 122 -6.57 -3.48 -18.31
N ARG A 123 -5.88 -3.75 -19.43
CA ARG A 123 -6.16 -4.91 -20.28
C ARG A 123 -5.86 -6.22 -19.57
N THR A 124 -4.73 -6.33 -18.88
CA THR A 124 -4.38 -7.55 -18.14
C THR A 124 -5.43 -7.86 -17.07
N ARG A 125 -5.97 -6.84 -16.39
CA ARG A 125 -7.03 -7.02 -15.40
C ARG A 125 -8.34 -7.59 -15.96
N ILE A 126 -8.63 -7.42 -17.25
CA ILE A 126 -9.78 -8.07 -17.89
C ILE A 126 -9.59 -9.60 -17.88
N SER A 127 -8.39 -10.06 -18.23
CA SER A 127 -8.04 -11.49 -18.26
C SER A 127 -7.63 -12.07 -16.89
N SER A 128 -7.26 -11.21 -15.94
CA SER A 128 -6.73 -11.58 -14.63
C SER A 128 -7.26 -10.59 -13.59
N PRO A 129 -8.54 -10.68 -13.21
CA PRO A 129 -9.22 -9.69 -12.37
C PRO A 129 -8.60 -9.54 -10.97
N LYS A 130 -7.93 -10.57 -10.48
CA LYS A 130 -7.25 -10.60 -9.18
C LYS A 130 -5.87 -9.92 -9.17
N LEU A 131 -5.35 -9.44 -10.31
CA LEU A 131 -4.04 -8.77 -10.36
C LEU A 131 -4.04 -7.53 -9.46
N LEU A 132 -3.11 -7.41 -8.50
CA LEU A 132 -3.11 -6.37 -7.46
C LEU A 132 -4.30 -6.39 -6.48
N GLN A 133 -5.05 -7.50 -6.40
CA GLN A 133 -6.04 -7.70 -5.35
C GLN A 133 -5.37 -8.49 -4.21
N VAL A 134 -5.13 -7.80 -3.10
CA VAL A 134 -4.51 -8.41 -1.92
C VAL A 134 -5.56 -9.25 -1.18
N PRO A 135 -5.24 -10.50 -0.80
CA PRO A 135 -6.11 -11.31 0.04
C PRO A 135 -6.32 -10.65 1.40
N GLU A 136 -7.54 -10.67 1.90
CA GLU A 136 -7.80 -10.28 3.28
C GLU A 136 -7.30 -11.38 4.22
N PHE A 137 -6.61 -10.97 5.28
CA PHE A 137 -6.24 -11.86 6.36
C PHE A 137 -7.50 -12.14 7.21
N GLN A 138 -8.02 -13.36 7.13
CA GLN A 138 -9.16 -13.82 7.93
C GLN A 138 -8.68 -14.94 8.85
N GLU A 139 -9.21 -15.01 10.07
CA GLU A 139 -8.92 -16.12 10.99
C GLU A 139 -9.53 -17.42 10.45
N ALA A 140 -8.88 -18.54 10.72
CA ALA A 140 -9.38 -19.85 10.29
C ALA A 140 -10.70 -20.18 11.02
N ASP A 141 -11.69 -20.65 10.28
CA ASP A 141 -12.78 -21.43 10.88
C ASP A 141 -12.20 -22.79 11.31
N GLU A 142 -12.63 -23.35 12.45
CA GLU A 142 -12.09 -24.59 13.06
C GLU A 142 -12.20 -25.86 12.18
N ASP A 143 -12.78 -25.74 11.00
CA ASP A 143 -13.05 -26.85 10.07
C ASP A 143 -11.81 -27.25 9.27
N GLY A 144 -10.95 -28.07 9.89
CA GLY A 144 -10.23 -29.19 9.24
C GLY A 144 -9.27 -28.92 8.07
N GLU A 145 -8.97 -27.68 7.70
CA GLU A 145 -7.99 -27.38 6.66
C GLU A 145 -6.53 -27.55 7.19
N ASN A 146 -5.60 -27.87 6.27
CA ASN A 146 -4.17 -27.91 6.57
C ASN A 146 -3.71 -26.56 7.14
N ILE A 147 -3.24 -26.60 8.39
CA ILE A 147 -2.73 -25.46 9.12
C ILE A 147 -1.27 -25.21 8.74
N ILE A 148 -0.93 -23.96 8.44
CA ILE A 148 0.44 -23.53 8.18
C ILE A 148 1.02 -22.87 9.42
N SER A 149 2.31 -23.12 9.69
CA SER A 149 3.00 -22.52 10.82
C SER A 149 3.06 -20.99 10.72
N PRO A 150 2.98 -20.24 11.85
CA PRO A 150 3.09 -18.78 11.82
C PRO A 150 4.40 -18.27 11.20
N THR A 151 5.50 -19.01 11.37
CA THR A 151 6.78 -18.67 10.76
C THR A 151 6.74 -18.79 9.25
N GLU A 152 6.17 -19.88 8.72
CA GLU A 152 6.01 -20.08 7.27
C GLU A 152 5.10 -19.02 6.65
N PHE A 153 3.99 -18.68 7.31
CA PHE A 153 3.12 -17.61 6.82
C PHE A 153 3.79 -16.23 6.84
N SER A 154 4.64 -15.95 7.84
CA SER A 154 5.47 -14.72 7.88
C SER A 154 6.30 -14.60 6.61
N SER A 155 7.02 -15.66 6.23
CA SER A 155 7.84 -15.67 5.02
C SER A 155 7.01 -15.43 3.76
N ILE A 156 5.82 -16.03 3.66
CA ILE A 156 4.91 -15.81 2.52
C ILE A 156 4.46 -14.34 2.41
N LEU A 157 4.16 -13.69 3.52
CA LEU A 157 3.81 -12.27 3.57
C LEU A 157 4.99 -11.39 3.15
N GLU A 158 6.18 -11.66 3.68
CA GLU A 158 7.40 -10.95 3.34
C GLU A 158 7.74 -11.08 1.85
N ASP A 159 7.62 -12.29 1.29
CA ASP A 159 7.80 -12.55 -0.14
C ASP A 159 6.76 -11.81 -1.00
N ALA A 160 5.51 -11.68 -0.52
CA ALA A 160 4.49 -10.89 -1.19
C ALA A 160 4.87 -9.40 -1.23
N ILE A 161 5.41 -8.86 -0.13
CA ILE A 161 5.92 -7.48 -0.07
C ILE A 161 7.13 -7.30 -0.99
N ARG A 162 8.10 -8.22 -0.96
CA ARG A 162 9.29 -8.18 -1.84
C ARG A 162 8.89 -8.25 -3.31
N THR A 163 7.94 -9.09 -3.67
CA THR A 163 7.38 -9.20 -5.02
C THR A 163 6.66 -7.92 -5.45
N PHE A 164 5.88 -7.31 -4.54
CA PHE A 164 5.23 -6.03 -4.79
C PHE A 164 6.24 -4.88 -4.99
N MET A 165 7.34 -4.85 -4.23
CA MET A 165 8.44 -3.93 -4.48
C MET A 165 9.06 -4.14 -5.87
N ASN A 166 9.26 -5.39 -6.30
CA ASN A 166 9.77 -5.69 -7.64
C ASN A 166 8.80 -5.22 -8.73
N PHE A 167 7.49 -5.39 -8.52
CA PHE A 167 6.46 -4.82 -9.39
C PHE A 167 6.61 -3.30 -9.54
N LEU A 168 6.79 -2.57 -8.44
CA LEU A 168 7.02 -1.12 -8.47
C LEU A 168 8.41 -0.71 -9.00
N LYS A 169 9.39 -1.62 -9.02
CA LYS A 169 10.69 -1.39 -9.69
C LYS A 169 10.59 -1.55 -11.20
N ALA A 170 9.72 -2.45 -11.67
CA ALA A 170 9.45 -2.66 -13.08
C ALA A 170 8.73 -1.48 -13.75
N ASP A 171 8.06 -0.60 -12.96
CA ASP A 171 7.50 0.68 -13.42
C ASP A 171 8.65 1.66 -13.77
N LYS A 172 9.27 1.40 -14.93
CA LYS A 172 10.41 2.12 -15.48
C LYS A 172 9.99 3.53 -15.89
N LYS A 173 10.94 4.46 -15.80
CA LYS A 173 10.71 5.90 -15.96
C LYS A 173 11.41 6.44 -17.19
N ASN A 174 10.81 7.45 -17.84
CA ASN A 174 11.56 8.43 -18.62
C ASN A 174 12.14 9.51 -17.68
N PRO A 175 13.47 9.73 -17.64
CA PRO A 175 14.12 10.67 -16.70
C PRO A 175 13.54 12.10 -16.72
N ARG A 176 13.07 12.57 -17.88
CA ARG A 176 12.50 13.91 -18.07
C ARG A 176 11.17 14.11 -17.32
N GLN A 177 10.35 13.07 -17.21
CA GLN A 177 9.07 13.13 -16.47
C GLN A 177 9.31 13.23 -14.96
N ILE A 178 10.37 12.59 -14.45
CA ILE A 178 10.79 12.67 -13.05
C ILE A 178 11.12 14.11 -12.68
N LEU A 179 11.98 14.75 -13.45
CA LEU A 179 12.44 16.13 -13.19
C LEU A 179 11.27 17.12 -13.22
N LYS A 180 10.35 16.97 -14.19
CA LYS A 180 9.17 17.83 -14.33
C LYS A 180 8.20 17.70 -13.15
N SER A 181 7.98 16.49 -12.62
CA SER A 181 7.11 16.28 -11.44
C SER A 181 7.73 16.80 -10.14
N PHE A 182 9.06 16.73 -10.00
CA PHE A 182 9.77 17.25 -8.82
C PHE A 182 9.72 18.78 -8.74
N VAL A 183 9.83 19.47 -9.88
CA VAL A 183 9.85 20.93 -9.93
C VAL A 183 8.45 21.53 -9.74
N LYS A 184 7.39 20.90 -10.26
CA LYS A 184 6.04 21.46 -10.24
C LYS A 184 5.25 21.27 -8.93
N THR A 185 5.54 20.26 -8.13
CA THR A 185 4.51 19.71 -7.21
C THR A 185 4.96 19.43 -5.78
N THR A 186 6.19 19.76 -5.40
CA THR A 186 6.74 19.32 -4.10
C THR A 186 6.99 20.47 -3.12
N SER A 187 6.33 20.42 -1.96
CA SER A 187 6.66 21.19 -0.76
C SER A 187 8.08 20.85 -0.27
N SER A 188 8.68 21.72 0.54
CA SER A 188 10.05 21.55 1.07
C SER A 188 10.22 20.22 1.83
N SER A 189 9.19 19.79 2.57
CA SER A 189 9.17 18.54 3.33
C SER A 189 9.26 17.29 2.44
N MET A 190 8.46 17.22 1.37
CA MET A 190 8.53 16.11 0.40
C MET A 190 9.90 16.04 -0.31
N LYS A 191 10.48 17.21 -0.64
CA LYS A 191 11.82 17.30 -1.24
C LYS A 191 12.90 16.75 -0.30
N MET A 192 12.80 17.05 1.00
CA MET A 192 13.75 16.58 2.01
C MET A 192 13.67 15.06 2.20
N GLY A 193 12.47 14.49 2.40
CA GLY A 193 12.30 13.05 2.57
C GLY A 193 12.71 12.22 1.34
N LEU A 194 12.38 12.71 0.13
CA LEU A 194 12.83 12.09 -1.12
C LEU A 194 14.36 12.20 -1.29
N LYS A 195 14.99 13.32 -0.92
CA LYS A 195 16.45 13.50 -1.00
C LYS A 195 17.22 12.65 0.03
N GLY A 196 16.75 12.56 1.28
CA GLY A 196 17.37 11.76 2.34
C GLY A 196 17.45 10.27 1.96
N LEU A 197 16.34 9.71 1.48
CA LEU A 197 16.29 8.32 1.06
C LEU A 197 16.93 8.05 -0.31
N LEU A 198 16.96 9.01 -1.25
CA LEU A 198 17.75 8.89 -2.49
C LEU A 198 19.27 8.85 -2.21
N ARG A 199 19.74 9.54 -1.16
CA ARG A 199 21.13 9.39 -0.67
C ARG A 199 21.35 7.99 -0.12
N ARG A 200 20.41 7.45 0.67
CA ARG A 200 20.48 6.09 1.20
C ARG A 200 20.44 5.02 0.10
N ARG A 201 19.66 5.22 -0.97
CA ARG A 201 19.63 4.36 -2.17
C ARG A 201 20.99 4.20 -2.85
N ARG A 202 21.83 5.24 -2.85
CA ARG A 202 23.20 5.16 -3.39
C ARG A 202 24.15 4.37 -2.48
N CYS A 203 23.86 4.26 -1.19
CA CYS A 203 24.65 3.50 -0.23
C CYS A 203 24.21 2.03 -0.08
N TRP A 204 23.03 1.65 -0.60
CA TRP A 204 22.46 0.30 -0.45
C TRP A 204 23.13 -0.81 -1.26
N ASN A 205 24.01 -0.49 -2.21
CA ASN A 205 24.84 -1.52 -2.87
C ASN A 205 25.92 -2.10 -1.93
N LYS A 206 26.03 -1.61 -0.69
CA LYS A 206 26.93 -2.15 0.32
C LYS A 206 26.10 -2.86 1.38
N LYS A 207 26.26 -4.19 1.39
CA LYS A 207 25.82 -5.20 2.37
C LYS A 207 25.49 -4.62 3.76
N TRP A 208 24.29 -4.89 4.26
CA TRP A 208 23.95 -4.75 5.67
C TRP A 208 23.58 -6.11 6.24
N VAL A 209 24.18 -6.42 7.39
CA VAL A 209 23.82 -7.51 8.30
C VAL A 209 23.13 -6.80 9.47
N GLN A 210 21.81 -6.75 9.44
CA GLN A 210 20.93 -6.27 10.52
C GLN A 210 19.65 -7.10 10.46
N GLY A 211 19.01 -7.34 11.60
CA GLY A 211 17.94 -8.34 11.76
C GLY A 211 16.77 -8.19 10.77
N GLU A 212 16.09 -9.31 10.49
CA GLU A 212 15.03 -9.41 9.46
C GLU A 212 13.91 -8.37 9.64
N GLU A 213 13.57 -8.01 10.88
CA GLU A 213 12.52 -7.02 11.18
C GLU A 213 12.89 -5.59 10.74
N GLU A 214 14.14 -5.16 10.97
CA GLU A 214 14.62 -3.85 10.53
C GLU A 214 14.74 -3.78 9.00
N GLU A 215 15.01 -4.91 8.33
CA GLU A 215 15.01 -4.99 6.87
C GLU A 215 13.62 -4.70 6.30
N MET A 216 12.58 -5.28 6.91
CA MET A 216 11.19 -5.12 6.46
C MET A 216 10.68 -3.70 6.67
N ASP A 217 10.94 -3.07 7.81
CA ASP A 217 10.56 -1.66 8.05
C ASP A 217 11.17 -0.72 6.99
N ILE A 218 12.44 -0.94 6.64
CA ILE A 218 13.13 -0.18 5.60
C ILE A 218 12.48 -0.44 4.24
N LEU A 219 12.20 -1.70 3.91
CA LEU A 219 11.54 -2.09 2.65
C LEU A 219 10.16 -1.45 2.52
N MET A 220 9.38 -1.40 3.59
CA MET A 220 8.04 -0.81 3.61
C MET A 220 8.08 0.70 3.39
N GLY A 221 8.97 1.43 4.09
CA GLY A 221 9.17 2.86 3.86
C GLY A 221 9.65 3.18 2.43
N LEU A 222 10.40 2.26 1.84
CA LEU A 222 10.84 2.33 0.46
C LEU A 222 9.71 2.17 -0.57
N ILE A 223 8.75 1.31 -0.26
CA ILE A 223 7.56 1.10 -1.07
C ILE A 223 6.68 2.36 -1.01
N ASP A 224 6.45 2.92 0.19
CA ASP A 224 5.73 4.20 0.36
C ASP A 224 6.33 5.29 -0.54
N MET A 225 7.66 5.44 -0.53
CA MET A 225 8.36 6.40 -1.37
C MET A 225 8.15 6.17 -2.87
N LYS A 226 8.14 4.91 -3.32
CA LYS A 226 7.90 4.57 -4.73
C LYS A 226 6.48 4.90 -5.17
N ILE A 227 5.49 4.63 -4.32
CA ILE A 227 4.08 4.93 -4.59
C ILE A 227 3.89 6.44 -4.63
N VAL A 228 4.37 7.18 -3.62
CA VAL A 228 4.33 8.66 -3.62
C VAL A 228 5.00 9.21 -4.88
N SER A 229 6.19 8.71 -5.24
CA SER A 229 6.87 9.11 -6.48
C SER A 229 6.06 8.77 -7.74
N ARG A 230 5.20 7.75 -7.73
CA ARG A 230 4.34 7.41 -8.87
C ARG A 230 3.09 8.28 -8.91
N THR A 231 2.49 8.60 -7.77
CA THR A 231 1.34 9.49 -7.62
C THR A 231 1.66 10.91 -8.07
N LEU A 232 2.80 11.45 -7.64
CA LEU A 232 3.27 12.78 -8.06
C LEU A 232 3.59 12.89 -9.57
N ARG A 233 3.67 11.77 -10.28
CA ARG A 233 3.93 11.73 -11.74
C ARG A 233 2.66 11.70 -12.58
N MET A 234 1.48 11.61 -11.97
CA MET A 234 0.22 11.65 -12.72
C MET A 234 0.03 12.99 -13.42
N GLY A 235 -0.65 12.99 -14.57
CA GLY A 235 -0.94 14.22 -15.33
C GLY A 235 -1.82 15.23 -14.57
N GLU A 236 -2.73 14.73 -13.73
CA GLU A 236 -3.51 15.51 -12.77
C GLU A 236 -3.37 14.89 -11.39
N ILE A 237 -3.28 15.73 -10.36
CA ILE A 237 -3.26 15.32 -8.96
C ILE A 237 -4.22 16.20 -8.16
N SER A 238 -5.06 15.57 -7.33
CA SER A 238 -5.97 16.29 -6.44
C SER A 238 -5.25 16.79 -5.19
N GLN A 239 -5.83 17.77 -4.51
CA GLN A 239 -5.31 18.25 -3.22
C GLN A 239 -5.31 17.14 -2.16
N GLU A 240 -6.32 16.27 -2.16
CA GLU A 240 -6.40 15.13 -1.23
C GLU A 240 -5.28 14.10 -1.48
N GLN A 241 -4.93 13.86 -2.75
CA GLN A 241 -3.81 12.99 -3.12
C GLN A 241 -2.46 13.58 -2.72
N LEU A 242 -2.30 14.91 -2.84
CA LEU A 242 -1.10 15.62 -2.37
C LEU A 242 -0.97 15.53 -0.84
N GLN A 243 -2.05 15.80 -0.11
CA GLN A 243 -2.06 15.68 1.36
C GLN A 243 -1.74 14.25 1.81
N TRP A 244 -2.29 13.23 1.13
CA TRP A 244 -1.94 11.83 1.39
C TRP A 244 -0.44 11.54 1.15
N CYS A 245 0.15 12.11 0.09
CA CYS A 245 1.57 11.98 -0.15
C CYS A 245 2.41 12.61 0.97
N GLU A 246 2.00 13.77 1.48
CA GLU A 246 2.68 14.44 2.60
C GLU A 246 2.56 13.64 3.91
N GLU A 247 1.37 13.13 4.23
CA GLU A 247 1.12 12.26 5.38
C GLU A 247 2.01 11.01 5.32
N LYS A 248 2.11 10.38 4.15
CA LYS A 248 2.97 9.20 3.92
C LYS A 248 4.45 9.52 4.10
N MET A 249 4.95 10.59 3.49
CA MET A 249 6.36 10.96 3.59
C MET A 249 6.77 11.43 4.99
N THR A 250 5.85 12.01 5.76
CA THR A 250 6.11 12.40 7.16
C THR A 250 6.38 11.18 8.04
N LYS A 251 5.60 10.10 7.86
CA LYS A 251 5.83 8.82 8.58
C LYS A 251 7.20 8.23 8.24
N VAL A 252 7.56 8.25 6.96
CA VAL A 252 8.86 7.76 6.47
C VAL A 252 10.02 8.59 7.04
N GLY A 253 9.89 9.92 7.08
CA GLY A 253 10.91 10.80 7.69
C GLY A 253 11.06 10.61 9.21
N ALA A 254 9.98 10.27 9.91
CA ALA A 254 10.05 9.94 11.34
C ALA A 254 10.80 8.62 11.62
N LEU A 255 10.68 7.62 10.73
CA LEU A 255 11.49 6.40 10.79
C LEU A 255 12.98 6.71 10.54
N GLU A 256 13.29 7.59 9.58
CA GLU A 256 14.66 8.07 9.33
C GLU A 256 15.27 8.75 10.56
N TRP A 257 14.51 9.61 11.25
CA TRP A 257 14.95 10.26 12.49
C TRP A 257 15.24 9.26 13.62
N LYS A 258 14.37 8.26 13.80
CA LYS A 258 14.58 7.18 14.79
C LYS A 258 15.80 6.32 14.46
N SER A 259 16.07 6.02 13.19
CA SER A 259 17.28 5.29 12.78
C SER A 259 18.53 6.17 12.89
N SER A 260 18.45 7.45 12.55
CA SER A 260 19.61 8.37 12.57
C SER A 260 20.06 8.72 13.99
N LYS A 261 19.12 8.78 14.96
CA LYS A 261 19.47 8.91 16.39
C LYS A 261 20.17 7.68 16.96
N ARG A 262 19.93 6.49 16.41
CA ARG A 262 20.62 5.26 16.82
C ARG A 262 22.03 5.13 16.22
N VAL A 263 22.40 5.99 15.28
CA VAL A 263 23.71 5.99 14.58
C VAL A 263 24.62 7.15 15.05
N LEU A 264 24.23 7.93 16.07
CA LEU A 264 25.16 8.85 16.73
C LEU A 264 26.02 8.07 17.74
N PRO A 265 27.35 8.30 17.76
CA PRO A 265 28.29 7.41 18.41
C PRO A 265 28.18 7.48 19.93
N ALA A 266 28.38 6.31 20.55
CA ALA A 266 28.84 6.20 21.92
C ALA A 266 30.19 6.94 22.06
N SER A 267 30.15 8.22 22.41
CA SER A 267 31.30 8.96 22.90
C SER A 267 30.83 9.88 24.02
N PHE A 268 30.46 9.27 25.15
CA PHE A 268 30.36 9.94 26.44
C PHE A 268 30.82 8.95 27.52
N PHE A 269 32.13 8.81 27.66
CA PHE A 269 32.75 8.46 28.93
C PHE A 269 33.79 9.55 29.23
N PRO A 270 33.68 10.29 30.35
CA PRO A 270 34.77 11.13 30.80
C PRO A 270 35.85 10.23 31.41
N LEU A 271 37.07 10.31 30.87
CA LEU A 271 38.27 9.80 31.53
C LEU A 271 38.62 10.77 32.66
N ASN A 272 38.66 10.25 33.89
CA ASN A 272 39.56 10.77 34.92
C ASN A 272 40.90 10.04 34.80
#